data_AF-A0AAE3AFS2-F1
#
_entry.id   AF-A0AAE3AFS2-F1
#
_cell.length_a   1.000
_cell.length_b   1.000
_cell.length_c   1.000
_cell.angle_alpha   90.00
_cell.angle_beta   90.00
_cell.angle_gamma   90.00
#
_symmetry.space_group_name_H-M   'P 1'
#
loop_
_entity.id
_entity.type
_entity.pdbx_description
1 polymer ?
#
loop_
_entity_poly.entity_id
_entity_poly.type
_entity_poly.pdbx_seq_one_letter_code
_entity_poly.pdbx_strand_id
1 'polypeptide(L)'
;MNPKISKLKAERVKNDGKIAMLQSRNREIDEDIIKLENEDIVGLARATGMTMEELAQYLMHIKKGGSPFCSTQKEDMENASEEN
;
A
#
# COMPACT_ATOMS: atom_id res chain seq x y z
N MET A 1 8.36 -20.24 -48.13
CA MET A 1 8.51 -19.92 -46.69
C MET A 1 8.76 -21.22 -45.93
N ASN A 2 9.67 -21.27 -44.95
CA ASN A 2 9.95 -22.50 -44.20
C ASN A 2 8.79 -22.83 -43.24
N PRO A 3 8.14 -24.01 -43.37
CA PRO A 3 6.97 -24.35 -42.56
C PRO A 3 7.24 -24.45 -41.05
N LYS A 4 8.49 -24.75 -40.64
CA LYS A 4 8.87 -24.74 -39.21
C LYS A 4 8.85 -23.32 -38.64
N ILE A 5 9.29 -22.33 -39.43
CA ILE A 5 9.27 -20.92 -39.03
C ILE A 5 7.83 -20.44 -38.83
N SER A 6 6.92 -20.81 -39.71
CA SER A 6 5.50 -20.44 -39.58
C SER A 6 4.86 -21.02 -38.32
N LYS A 7 5.19 -22.26 -37.96
CA LYS A 7 4.72 -22.89 -36.71
C LYS A 7 5.24 -22.17 -35.47
N LEU A 8 6.53 -21.86 -35.43
CA LEU A 8 7.14 -21.13 -34.31
C LEU A 8 6.55 -19.72 -34.16
N LYS A 9 6.27 -19.01 -35.27
CA LYS A 9 5.59 -17.70 -35.23
C LYS A 9 4.18 -17.80 -34.66
N ALA A 10 3.41 -18.81 -35.07
CA ALA A 10 2.06 -19.03 -34.54
C ALA A 10 2.07 -19.36 -33.04
N GLU A 11 3.04 -20.16 -32.59
CA GLU A 11 3.22 -20.47 -31.17
C GLU A 11 3.62 -19.24 -30.36
N ARG A 12 4.55 -18.42 -30.88
CA ARG A 12 4.94 -17.15 -30.24
C ARG A 12 3.73 -16.24 -30.03
N VAL A 13 2.88 -16.07 -31.05
CA VAL A 13 1.65 -15.25 -30.93
C VAL A 13 0.71 -15.79 -29.85
N LYS A 14 0.56 -17.12 -29.74
CA LYS A 14 -0.23 -17.72 -28.65
C LYS A 14 0.37 -17.43 -27.28
N ASN A 15 1.70 -17.51 -27.16
CA ASN A 15 2.39 -17.21 -25.91
C ASN A 15 2.29 -15.73 -25.54
N ASP A 16 2.41 -14.83 -26.51
CA ASP A 16 2.21 -13.38 -26.33
C ASP A 16 0.79 -13.12 -25.76
N GLY A 17 -0.23 -13.81 -26.27
CA GLY A 17 -1.60 -13.75 -25.73
C GLY A 17 -1.71 -14.25 -24.29
N LYS A 18 -1.08 -15.39 -23.96
CA LYS A 18 -1.06 -15.91 -22.58
C LYS A 18 -0.34 -14.96 -21.61
N ILE A 19 0.77 -14.36 -22.04
CA ILE A 19 1.51 -13.39 -21.26
C ILE A 19 0.63 -12.18 -20.95
N ALA A 20 -0.08 -11.65 -21.95
CA ALA A 20 -0.99 -10.52 -21.75
C ALA A 20 -2.12 -10.84 -20.76
N MET A 21 -2.71 -12.04 -20.85
CA MET A 21 -3.73 -12.50 -19.90
C MET A 21 -3.19 -12.61 -18.47
N LEU A 22 -2.01 -13.23 -18.29
CA LEU A 22 -1.39 -13.37 -16.97
C LEU A 22 -0.98 -12.02 -16.39
N GLN A 23 -0.48 -11.10 -17.22
CA GLN A 23 -0.17 -9.73 -16.79
C GLN A 23 -1.42 -8.98 -16.33
N SER A 24 -2.56 -9.13 -17.02
CA SER A 24 -3.83 -8.55 -16.58
C SER A 24 -4.24 -9.13 -15.22
N ARG A 25 -4.19 -10.46 -15.07
CA ARG A 25 -4.57 -11.11 -13.82
C ARG A 25 -3.67 -10.71 -12.65
N ASN A 26 -2.37 -10.54 -12.89
CA ASN A 26 -1.45 -10.08 -11.85
C ASN A 26 -1.81 -8.68 -11.36
N ARG A 27 -2.20 -7.75 -12.26
CA ARG A 27 -2.66 -6.41 -11.85
C ARG A 27 -3.90 -6.47 -10.96
N GLU A 28 -4.86 -7.33 -11.29
CA GLU A 28 -6.04 -7.54 -10.45
C GLU A 28 -5.67 -8.09 -9.07
N ILE A 29 -4.73 -9.05 -9.02
CA ILE A 29 -4.23 -9.60 -7.77
C ILE A 29 -3.52 -8.52 -6.94
N ASP A 30 -2.69 -7.69 -7.57
CA ASP A 30 -2.00 -6.58 -6.89
C ASP A 30 -3.02 -5.59 -6.30
N GLU A 31 -4.09 -5.26 -7.03
CA GLU A 31 -5.18 -4.43 -6.52
C GLU A 31 -5.90 -5.05 -5.33
N ASP A 32 -6.17 -6.37 -5.37
CA ASP A 32 -6.82 -7.08 -4.28
C ASP A 32 -5.93 -7.18 -3.04
N ILE A 33 -4.61 -7.37 -3.23
CA ILE A 33 -3.63 -7.31 -2.13
C ILE A 33 -3.67 -5.95 -1.45
N ILE A 34 -3.58 -4.85 -2.23
CA ILE A 34 -3.60 -3.49 -1.67
C ILE A 34 -4.90 -3.22 -0.92
N LYS A 35 -6.04 -3.70 -1.42
CA LYS A 35 -7.34 -3.56 -0.71
C LYS A 35 -7.31 -4.26 0.64
N LEU A 36 -6.86 -5.52 0.68
CA LEU A 36 -6.79 -6.30 1.92
C LEU A 36 -5.80 -5.68 2.91
N GLU A 37 -4.64 -5.22 2.46
CA GLU A 37 -3.66 -4.53 3.31
C GLU A 37 -4.25 -3.23 3.91
N ASN A 38 -5.01 -2.46 3.13
CA ASN A 38 -5.71 -1.27 3.64
C ASN A 38 -6.78 -1.63 4.68
N GLU A 39 -7.53 -2.71 4.46
CA GLU A 39 -8.52 -3.21 5.42
C GLU A 39 -7.85 -3.62 6.73
N ASP A 40 -6.71 -4.32 6.66
CA ASP A 40 -5.91 -4.72 7.82
C ASP A 40 -5.37 -3.52 8.60
N ILE A 41 -4.86 -2.49 7.91
CA ILE A 41 -4.38 -1.25 8.55
C ILE A 41 -5.52 -0.60 9.36
N VAL A 42 -6.71 -0.49 8.77
CA VAL A 42 -7.87 0.11 9.43
C VAL A 42 -8.39 -0.80 10.56
N GLY A 43 -8.38 -2.11 10.36
CA GLY A 43 -8.74 -3.10 11.37
C GLY A 43 -7.83 -2.99 12.61
N LEU A 44 -6.53 -2.88 12.39
CA LEU A 44 -5.54 -2.69 13.44
C LEU A 44 -5.74 -1.38 14.19
N ALA A 45 -5.97 -0.26 13.48
CA ALA A 45 -6.23 1.04 14.11
C ALA A 45 -7.46 1.00 15.02
N ARG A 46 -8.56 0.36 14.58
CA ARG A 46 -9.75 0.19 15.42
C ARG A 46 -9.47 -0.68 16.65
N ALA A 47 -8.73 -1.77 16.48
CA ALA A 47 -8.40 -2.69 17.56
C ALA A 47 -7.50 -2.05 18.63
N THR A 48 -6.64 -1.11 18.26
CA THR A 48 -5.78 -0.36 19.18
C THR A 48 -6.45 0.89 19.76
N GLY A 49 -7.68 1.21 19.35
CA GLY A 49 -8.41 2.40 19.79
C GLY A 49 -7.94 3.70 19.13
N MET A 50 -7.12 3.61 18.07
CA MET A 50 -6.68 4.76 17.27
C MET A 50 -7.84 5.30 16.44
N THR A 51 -8.04 6.62 16.48
CA THR A 51 -9.03 7.30 15.65
C THR A 51 -8.60 7.34 14.18
N MET A 52 -9.56 7.55 13.26
CA MET A 52 -9.24 7.65 11.84
C MET A 52 -8.39 8.89 11.53
N GLU A 53 -8.57 9.97 12.30
CA GLU A 53 -7.79 11.20 12.20
C GLU A 53 -6.33 10.97 12.64
N GLU A 54 -6.09 10.25 13.74
CA GLU A 54 -4.76 9.88 14.18
C GLU A 54 -4.05 8.96 13.19
N LEU A 55 -4.78 7.98 12.63
CA LEU A 55 -4.27 7.11 11.58
C LEU A 55 -3.85 7.92 10.34
N ALA A 56 -4.69 8.87 9.90
CA ALA A 56 -4.37 9.73 8.77
C ALA A 56 -3.11 10.57 9.03
N GLN A 57 -2.98 11.16 10.23
CA GLN A 57 -1.79 11.92 10.62
C GLN A 57 -0.54 11.05 10.65
N TYR A 58 -0.64 9.84 11.22
CA TYR A 58 0.43 8.86 11.27
C TYR A 58 0.92 8.47 9.85
N LEU A 59 -0.01 8.14 8.95
CA LEU A 59 0.31 7.80 7.56
C LEU A 59 0.96 8.99 6.82
N MET A 60 0.47 10.21 7.03
CA MET A 60 1.09 11.41 6.44
C MET A 60 2.50 11.66 6.97
N HIS A 61 2.75 11.39 8.25
CA HIS A 61 4.06 11.54 8.86
C HIS A 61 5.07 10.57 8.24
N ILE A 62 4.70 9.29 8.13
CA ILE A 62 5.53 8.26 7.49
C ILE A 62 5.78 8.60 6.02
N LYS A 63 4.76 9.04 5.28
CA LYS A 63 4.90 9.42 3.87
C LYS A 63 5.91 10.55 3.65
N LYS A 64 6.10 11.43 4.63
CA LYS A 64 7.10 12.51 4.61
C LYS A 64 8.50 12.07 5.07
N GLY A 65 8.71 10.77 5.31
CA GLY A 65 9.97 10.23 5.81
C GLY A 65 10.13 10.34 7.33
N GLY A 66 9.05 10.62 8.06
CA GLY A 66 9.04 10.68 9.51
C GLY A 66 9.21 9.28 10.15
N SER A 67 9.86 9.23 11.31
CA SER A 67 10.08 7.97 12.03
C SER A 67 8.78 7.50 12.71
N PRO A 68 8.35 6.24 12.51
CA PRO A 68 7.13 5.70 13.10
C PRO A 68 7.19 5.56 14.64
N PHE A 69 8.38 5.71 15.24
CA PHE A 69 8.62 5.61 16.68
C PHE A 69 8.80 6.96 17.37
N CYS A 70 8.69 8.09 16.66
CA CYS A 70 8.76 9.39 17.31
C CYS A 70 7.43 9.64 18.03
N SER A 71 7.38 9.30 19.32
CA SER A 71 6.28 9.65 20.20
C SER A 71 6.01 11.16 20.10
N THR A 72 4.78 11.54 19.73
CA THR A 72 4.24 12.86 20.04
C THR A 72 4.12 12.98 21.56
N GLN A 73 5.26 13.15 22.24
CA GLN A 73 5.28 13.82 23.53
C GLN A 73 4.90 15.26 23.20
N LYS A 74 3.60 15.56 23.26
CA LYS A 74 3.15 16.92 23.46
C LYS A 74 3.71 17.32 24.82
N GLU A 75 4.79 18.09 24.82
CA GLU A 75 5.21 18.90 25.96
C GLU A 75 4.14 19.97 26.17
N ASP A 76 2.96 19.57 26.64
CA ASP A 76 1.99 20.47 27.29
C ASP A 76 2.44 20.62 28.75
N MET A 77 3.64 21.18 28.97
CA MET A 77 4.11 21.60 30.29
C MET A 77 4.61 23.04 30.24
N GLU A 78 3.71 23.94 29.86
CA GLU A 78 3.83 25.35 30.24
C GLU A 78 2.44 25.87 30.63
N ASN A 79 1.90 25.30 31.71
CA ASN A 79 0.79 25.90 32.44
C ASN A 79 1.01 25.70 33.95
N ALA A 80 1.90 26.51 34.54
CA ALA A 80 1.88 26.87 35.95
C ALA A 80 2.99 27.89 36.24
N SER A 81 2.68 29.19 36.13
CA SER A 81 2.97 30.19 37.17
C SER A 81 2.67 31.61 36.69
N GLU A 82 1.39 31.96 36.61
CA GLU A 82 0.94 33.30 37.00
C GLU A 82 0.28 33.16 38.37
N GLU A 83 0.90 33.66 39.44
CA GLU A 83 0.24 34.37 40.56
C GLU A 83 1.24 34.83 41.64
N ASN A 84 1.24 36.15 41.85
CA ASN A 84 1.69 36.96 43.01
C ASN A 84 3.15 36.96 43.48
#